data_AF-A0A1H9IXV0-F1
#
_entry.id   AF-A0A1H9IXV0-F1
#
_cell.length_a   1.000
_cell.length_b   1.000
_cell.length_c   1.000
_cell.angle_alpha   90.00
_cell.angle_beta   90.00
_cell.angle_gamma   90.00
#
_symmetry.space_group_name_H-M   'P 1'
#
loop_
_entity.id
_entity.type
_entity.pdbx_description
1 polymer ?
#
loop_
_entity_poly.entity_id
_entity_poly.type
_entity_poly.pdbx_seq_one_letter_code
_entity_poly.pdbx_strand_id
1 'polypeptide(L)' 'MLNVSDFDAEKKWRSLPKDLQKNLISNVFCFSCGETTIVDYSVRNDNLGILLEGKCKQCNANVARFIED' A
#
# COMPACT_ATOMS: atom_id res chain seq x y z
N MET A 1 -9.72 -15.21 -8.11
CA MET A 1 -9.86 -14.48 -9.39
C MET A 1 -9.30 -13.09 -9.16
N LEU A 2 -8.30 -12.66 -9.94
CA LEU A 2 -7.88 -11.26 -9.95
C LEU A 2 -8.94 -10.47 -10.70
N ASN A 3 -9.58 -9.49 -10.05
CA ASN A 3 -10.59 -8.67 -10.71
C ASN A 3 -9.89 -7.64 -11.61
N VAL A 4 -10.52 -7.26 -12.73
CA VAL A 4 -9.97 -6.26 -13.66
C VAL A 4 -9.63 -4.94 -12.95
N SER A 5 -10.39 -4.59 -11.90
CA SER A 5 -10.11 -3.45 -11.01
C SER A 5 -8.74 -3.52 -10.35
N ASP A 6 -8.27 -4.70 -9.96
CA ASP A 6 -7.00 -4.87 -9.24
C ASP A 6 -5.83 -4.65 -10.19
N PHE A 7 -6.00 -4.98 -11.47
CA PHE A 7 -4.99 -4.75 -12.50
C PHE A 7 -4.72 -3.27 -12.75
N ASP A 8 -5.75 -2.43 -12.72
CA ASP A 8 -5.59 -0.98 -12.90
C ASP A 8 -4.97 -0.32 -11.66
N ALA A 9 -5.31 -0.78 -10.46
CA ALA A 9 -4.68 -0.32 -9.22
C ALA A 9 -3.16 -0.61 -9.23
N GLU A 10 -2.81 -1.81 -9.65
CA GLU A 10 -1.44 -2.26 -9.85
C GLU A 10 -0.67 -1.43 -10.90
N LYS A 11 -1.32 -0.98 -11.98
CA LYS A 11 -0.72 -0.05 -12.94
C LYS A 11 -0.49 1.33 -12.32
N LYS A 12 -1.49 1.88 -11.62
CA LYS A 12 -1.37 3.19 -10.93
C LYS A 12 -0.19 3.17 -9.97
N TRP A 13 -0.12 2.15 -9.11
CA TRP A 13 1.00 1.95 -8.20
C TRP A 13 2.35 1.92 -8.93
N ARG A 14 2.47 1.08 -9.97
CA ARG A 14 3.71 0.92 -10.75
C ARG A 14 4.14 2.19 -11.49
N SER A 15 3.20 3.09 -11.80
CA SER A 15 3.49 4.34 -12.51
C SER A 15 4.18 5.39 -11.63
N LEU A 16 4.04 5.28 -10.30
CA LEU A 16 4.71 6.18 -9.37
C LEU A 16 6.24 6.04 -9.45
N PRO A 17 7.01 7.13 -9.26
CA PRO A 17 8.47 7.06 -9.17
C PRO A 17 8.91 6.08 -8.07
N LYS A 18 10.02 5.36 -8.30
CA LYS A 18 10.51 4.34 -7.36
C LYS A 18 10.85 4.88 -5.98
N ASP A 19 11.38 6.09 -5.91
CA ASP A 19 11.67 6.75 -4.63
C ASP A 19 10.38 7.12 -3.89
N LEU A 20 9.33 7.53 -4.60
CA LEU A 20 8.02 7.77 -4.01
C LEU A 20 7.40 6.47 -3.51
N GLN A 21 7.45 5.38 -4.30
CA GLN A 21 7.00 4.05 -3.86
C GLN A 21 7.73 3.63 -2.57
N LYS A 22 9.05 3.80 -2.52
CA LYS A 22 9.87 3.46 -1.35
C LYS A 22 9.44 4.26 -0.12
N ASN A 23 9.27 5.57 -0.26
CA ASN A 23 8.82 6.44 0.84
C ASN A 23 7.43 6.06 1.34
N LEU A 24 6.49 5.79 0.43
CA LEU A 24 5.12 5.37 0.78
C LEU A 24 5.10 4.01 1.47
N ILE A 25 5.93 3.06 1.02
CA ILE A 25 6.09 1.75 1.64
C ILE A 25 6.72 1.86 3.03
N SER A 26 7.71 2.73 3.23
CA SER A 26 8.42 2.86 4.51
C SER A 26 7.69 3.71 5.56
N ASN A 27 6.70 4.50 5.14
CA ASN A 27 5.96 5.44 5.97
C ASN A 27 4.50 4.98 6.12
N VAL A 28 4.26 3.85 6.75
CA VAL A 28 2.90 3.34 7.01
C VAL A 28 2.62 3.37 8.50
N PHE A 29 1.43 3.80 8.89
CA PHE A 29 1.05 3.81 10.31
C PHE A 29 0.56 2.42 10.75
N CYS A 30 1.15 1.93 11.83
CA CYS A 30 0.72 0.76 12.58
C CYS A 30 0.21 1.21 13.95
N PHE A 31 -1.00 0.78 14.31
CA PHE A 31 -1.60 1.15 15.60
C PHE A 31 -0.76 0.71 16.82
N SER A 32 0.03 -0.36 16.69
CA SER A 32 0.88 -0.88 17.77
C SER A 32 2.28 -0.28 17.79
N CYS A 33 2.84 0.04 16.63
CA CYS A 33 4.27 0.37 16.49
C CYS A 33 4.54 1.82 16.11
N GLY A 34 3.50 2.58 15.72
CA GLY A 34 3.68 3.88 15.07
C GLY A 34 4.08 3.71 13.61
N GLU A 35 5.10 4.44 13.15
CA GLU A 35 5.59 4.32 11.78
C GLU A 35 6.26 2.97 11.53
N THR A 36 5.91 2.33 10.41
CA THR A 36 6.48 1.06 9.96
C THR A 36 6.64 1.03 8.44
N THR A 37 7.45 0.09 7.99
CA THR A 37 7.40 -0.41 6.62
C THR A 37 6.26 -1.42 6.45
N ILE A 38 5.48 -1.28 5.39
CA ILE A 38 4.50 -2.30 4.95
C ILE A 38 5.19 -3.40 4.15
N VAL A 39 4.87 -4.66 4.44
CA VAL A 39 5.36 -5.85 3.72
C VAL A 39 4.17 -6.74 3.33
N ASP A 40 4.40 -7.69 2.41
CA ASP A 40 3.39 -8.66 1.94
C ASP A 40 2.06 -8.00 1.55
N TYR A 41 2.15 -6.87 0.84
CA TYR A 41 0.99 -6.06 0.51
C TYR A 41 0.37 -6.39 -0.84
N SER A 42 -0.93 -6.12 -0.95
CA SER A 42 -1.68 -6.07 -2.20
C SER A 42 -2.10 -4.64 -2.51
N VAL A 43 -2.30 -4.33 -3.79
CA VAL A 43 -2.82 -3.04 -4.23
C VAL A 43 -4.27 -3.20 -4.66
N ARG A 44 -5.16 -2.36 -4.11
CA ARG A 44 -6.57 -2.32 -4.48
C ARG A 44 -6.95 -0.95 -4.97
N ASN A 45 -7.89 -0.91 -5.91
CA ASN A 45 -8.49 0.35 -6.33
C ASN A 45 -9.48 0.82 -5.27
N ASP A 46 -9.49 2.14 -5.07
CA ASP A 46 -10.49 2.85 -4.29
C ASP A 46 -11.10 3.95 -5.17
N ASN A 47 -12.25 4.49 -4.76
CA ASN A 47 -12.93 5.54 -5.53
C ASN A 47 -12.10 6.83 -5.64
N LEU A 48 -11.19 7.08 -4.70
CA LEU A 48 -10.38 8.30 -4.63
C LEU A 48 -8.88 8.06 -4.86
N GLY A 49 -8.48 6.85 -5.26
CA GLY A 49 -7.07 6.49 -5.43
C GLY A 49 -6.81 5.00 -5.37
N ILE A 50 -5.74 4.61 -4.69
CA ILE A 50 -5.39 3.22 -4.42
C ILE A 50 -5.10 2.97 -2.94
N LEU A 51 -5.37 1.75 -2.49
CA LEU A 51 -5.08 1.29 -1.14
C LEU A 51 -4.05 0.16 -1.19
N LEU A 52 -2.93 0.35 -0.49
CA LEU A 52 -1.99 -0.73 -0.17
C LEU A 52 -2.44 -1.39 1.12
N GLU A 53 -2.72 -2.69 1.11
CA GLU A 53 -3.09 -3.47 2.29
C GLU A 53 -2.08 -4.58 2.53
N GLY A 54 -1.50 -4.66 3.73
CA GLY A 54 -0.40 -5.58 4.01
C GLY A 54 -0.11 -5.70 5.51
N LYS A 55 1.15 -6.00 5.83
CA LYS A 55 1.59 -6.32 7.19
C LYS A 55 2.62 -5.32 7.70
N CYS A 56 2.56 -5.02 9.00
CA CYS A 56 3.61 -4.32 9.70
C CYS A 56 4.86 -5.18 9.77
N LYS A 57 6.00 -4.68 9.28
CA LYS A 57 7.28 -5.39 9.32
C LYS A 57 7.71 -5.79 10.75
N GLN A 58 7.30 -5.03 11.77
CA GLN A 58 7.74 -5.26 13.16
C GLN A 58 6.89 -6.27 13.92
N CYS A 59 5.55 -6.14 13.84
CA CYS A 59 4.63 -6.92 14.68
C CYS A 59 3.65 -7.79 13.88
N ASN A 60 3.74 -7.77 12.55
CA ASN A 60 2.86 -8.53 11.63
C ASN A 60 1.36 -8.18 11.72
N ALA A 61 1.00 -7.09 12.40
CA ALA A 61 -0.35 -6.58 12.41
C ALA A 61 -0.76 -6.09 11.01
N ASN A 62 -2.07 -6.11 10.72
CA ASN A 62 -2.60 -5.54 9.48
C ASN A 62 -2.38 -4.03 9.47
N VAL A 63 -1.90 -3.52 8.34
CA VAL A 63 -1.71 -2.08 8.09
C VAL A 63 -2.15 -1.75 6.68
N ALA A 64 -2.45 -0.48 6.45
CA ALA A 64 -2.80 0.01 5.13
C ALA A 64 -2.21 1.39 4.86
N ARG A 65 -1.97 1.70 3.59
CA ARG A 65 -1.57 3.03 3.12
C ARG A 65 -2.46 3.42 1.96
N PHE A 66 -3.21 4.50 2.14
CA PHE A 66 -4.00 5.10 1.08
C PHE A 66 -3.15 6.11 0.29
N ILE A 67 -3.34 6.15 -1.02
CA ILE A 67 -2.66 7.03 -1.96
C ILE A 67 -3.74 7.63 -2.87
N GLU A 68 -3.93 8.94 -2.77
CA GLU A 68 -4.87 9.71 -3.60
C GLU A 68 -4.38 9.81 -5.05
N ASP A 69 -5.33 9.93 -6.00
CA ASP A 69 -5.05 10.16 -7.42
C ASP A 69 -4.48 11.56 -7.72
#